data_AF-A0A0F8Z5W7-F1
#
_entry.id   AF-A0A0F8Z5W7-F1
#
_cell.length_a   1.000
_cell.length_b   1.000
_cell.length_c   1.000
_cell.angle_alpha   90.00
_cell.angle_beta   90.00
_cell.angle_gamma   90.00
#
_symmetry.space_group_name_H-M   'P 1'
#
loop_
_entity.id
_entity.type
_entity.pdbx_description
1 polymer ?
#
loop_
_entity_poly.entity_id
_entity_poly.type
_entity_poly.pdbx_seq_one_letter_code
_entity_poly.pdbx_strand_id
1 'polypeptide(L)'
;MNYIENPKTKGSGILCCIPQSGTCPNECEDCYFQSGRSYLEPLEDNLPNMPSDVRQFHVIRVNDGNDSNIGRNKVFKETSRFPMKFFNTSIPELEAFDGPVVLTINPSTMTDKSFHRIWAKNLMFVRFRANAWNLSLAQEVVQYYAYRKVPIVMTFMAYHNDNIPINYTNYYTYRKRTLNSYWAITTHAWRKFMETWQGSPNEKWVYSCGKIEGELGTTSCRFCGNCLREHFATMERLIS
;
A
#
# COMPACT_ATOMS: atom_id res chain seq x y z
N MET A 1 -24.58 10.38 -2.09
CA MET A 1 -23.88 9.25 -2.73
C MET A 1 -23.78 8.11 -1.74
N ASN A 2 -23.93 6.88 -2.21
CA ASN A 2 -23.69 5.70 -1.39
C ASN A 2 -22.19 5.37 -1.44
N TYR A 3 -21.60 5.10 -0.28
CA TYR A 3 -20.22 4.66 -0.18
C TYR A 3 -20.01 3.37 -0.99
N ILE A 4 -18.95 3.34 -1.80
CA ILE A 4 -18.54 2.16 -2.56
C ILE A 4 -17.36 1.51 -1.83
N GLU A 5 -17.54 0.27 -1.40
CA GLU A 5 -16.51 -0.50 -0.70
C GLU A 5 -15.43 -0.98 -1.69
N ASN A 6 -14.16 -0.82 -1.33
CA ASN A 6 -13.06 -1.39 -2.10
C ASN A 6 -13.13 -2.95 -2.03
N PRO A 7 -13.25 -3.66 -3.17
CA PRO A 7 -13.29 -5.12 -3.18
C PRO A 7 -12.10 -5.80 -2.48
N LYS A 8 -10.94 -5.13 -2.45
CA LYS A 8 -9.72 -5.61 -1.79
C LYS A 8 -9.86 -5.65 -0.27
N THR A 9 -10.59 -4.70 0.32
CA THR A 9 -10.76 -4.59 1.78
C THR A 9 -12.01 -5.28 2.30
N LYS A 10 -12.87 -5.79 1.41
CA LYS A 10 -14.10 -6.49 1.78
C LYS A 10 -13.83 -7.64 2.77
N GLY A 11 -14.49 -7.55 3.93
CA GLY A 11 -14.36 -8.53 5.00
C GLY A 11 -13.01 -8.49 5.76
N SER A 12 -12.20 -7.44 5.57
CA SER A 12 -10.91 -7.29 6.27
C SER A 12 -10.98 -6.39 7.50
N GLY A 13 -12.15 -5.85 7.86
CA GLY A 13 -12.28 -4.84 8.93
C GLY A 13 -11.71 -3.45 8.58
N ILE A 14 -11.32 -3.23 7.32
CA ILE A 14 -10.80 -1.94 6.83
C ILE A 14 -11.83 -1.34 5.87
N LEU A 15 -12.15 -0.07 6.07
CA LEU A 15 -12.89 0.72 5.08
C LEU A 15 -11.95 1.76 4.47
N CYS A 16 -12.01 1.91 3.14
CA CYS A 16 -11.25 2.94 2.45
C CYS A 16 -12.01 4.26 2.52
N CYS A 17 -11.29 5.36 2.53
CA CYS A 17 -11.86 6.70 2.63
C CYS A 17 -11.11 7.62 1.68
N ILE A 18 -11.83 8.32 0.82
CA ILE A 18 -11.26 9.29 -0.13
C ILE A 18 -11.96 10.64 0.07
N PRO A 19 -11.39 11.53 0.92
CA PRO A 19 -11.96 12.85 1.23
C PRO A 19 -11.80 13.90 0.13
N GLN A 20 -11.00 13.60 -0.89
CA GLN A 20 -10.67 14.53 -1.97
C GLN A 20 -11.50 14.22 -3.22
N SER A 21 -11.73 15.26 -4.01
CA SER A 21 -12.34 15.19 -5.34
C SER A 21 -11.32 15.67 -6.36
N GLY A 22 -11.47 15.22 -7.60
CA GLY A 22 -10.56 15.55 -8.70
C GLY A 22 -9.31 14.68 -8.77
N THR A 23 -8.52 14.93 -9.80
CA THR A 23 -7.27 14.23 -10.07
C THR A 23 -6.17 14.62 -9.09
N CYS A 24 -5.25 13.68 -8.82
CA CYS A 24 -4.13 13.91 -7.90
C CYS A 24 -3.06 14.81 -8.56
N PRO A 25 -2.64 15.94 -7.97
CA PRO A 25 -1.68 16.86 -8.58
C PRO A 25 -0.27 16.26 -8.78
N ASN A 26 0.04 15.11 -8.17
CA ASN A 26 1.33 14.46 -8.36
C ASN A 26 1.45 13.75 -9.71
N GLU A 27 0.34 13.60 -10.46
CA GLU A 27 0.30 13.01 -11.81
C GLU A 27 1.10 11.71 -11.96
N CYS A 28 1.21 10.91 -10.88
CA CYS A 28 1.98 9.68 -10.93
C CYS A 28 1.32 8.74 -11.94
N GLU A 29 2.11 8.20 -12.87
CA GLU A 29 1.64 7.29 -13.92
C GLU A 29 0.90 6.06 -13.37
N ASP A 30 1.38 5.55 -12.22
CA ASP A 30 0.76 4.43 -11.50
C ASP A 30 -0.42 4.83 -10.61
N CYS A 31 -0.79 6.11 -10.56
CA CYS A 31 -1.83 6.59 -9.67
C CYS A 31 -3.21 6.13 -10.13
N TYR A 32 -3.97 5.60 -9.20
CA TYR A 32 -5.34 5.14 -9.42
C TYR A 32 -6.28 6.27 -9.85
N PHE A 33 -5.98 7.51 -9.40
CA PHE A 33 -6.72 8.71 -9.74
C PHE A 33 -6.41 9.26 -11.14
N GLN A 34 -5.32 8.78 -11.77
CA GLN A 34 -4.86 9.25 -13.07
C GLN A 34 -5.14 8.24 -14.19
N SER A 35 -5.04 6.95 -13.88
CA SER A 35 -5.16 5.89 -14.88
C SER A 35 -6.60 5.57 -15.29
N GLY A 36 -7.61 6.06 -14.58
CA GLY A 36 -9.02 5.70 -14.82
C GLY A 36 -9.30 4.22 -14.58
N ARG A 37 -8.48 3.56 -13.75
CA ARG A 37 -8.57 2.11 -13.47
C ARG A 37 -9.20 1.84 -12.12
N SER A 38 -10.10 2.73 -11.69
CA SER A 38 -10.66 2.72 -10.35
C SER A 38 -11.74 1.65 -10.10
N TYR A 39 -11.91 1.21 -8.86
CA TYR A 39 -13.13 0.48 -8.46
C TYR A 39 -14.32 1.46 -8.32
N LEU A 40 -14.02 2.75 -8.47
CA LEU A 40 -14.93 3.89 -8.45
C LEU A 40 -15.17 4.46 -9.86
N GLU A 41 -14.88 3.74 -10.95
CA GLU A 41 -15.16 4.28 -12.30
C GLU A 41 -16.67 4.49 -12.54
N PRO A 42 -17.09 5.64 -13.10
CA PRO A 42 -16.29 6.84 -13.38
C PRO A 42 -15.86 7.57 -12.11
N LEU A 43 -14.55 7.85 -11.97
CA LEU A 43 -13.98 8.37 -10.73
C LEU A 43 -14.64 9.67 -10.25
N GLU A 44 -14.89 10.62 -11.16
CA GLU A 44 -15.45 11.94 -10.85
C GLU A 44 -16.83 11.86 -10.20
N ASP A 45 -17.66 10.90 -10.64
CA ASP A 45 -19.03 10.72 -10.15
C ASP A 45 -19.07 10.09 -8.75
N ASN A 46 -17.98 9.46 -8.33
CA ASN A 46 -17.88 8.67 -7.11
C ASN A 46 -16.95 9.28 -6.05
N LEU A 47 -16.45 10.51 -6.29
CA LEU A 47 -15.66 11.27 -5.34
C LEU A 47 -16.46 12.44 -4.72
N PRO A 48 -16.32 12.73 -3.41
CA PRO A 48 -15.52 11.99 -2.44
C PRO A 48 -16.20 10.67 -2.04
N ASN A 49 -15.41 9.60 -1.86
CA ASN A 49 -15.92 8.30 -1.41
C ASN A 49 -15.66 8.12 0.08
N MET A 50 -16.59 8.62 0.91
CA MET A 50 -16.48 8.64 2.37
C MET A 50 -17.46 7.63 3.00
N PRO A 51 -17.02 6.71 3.87
CA PRO A 51 -17.94 5.82 4.57
C PRO A 51 -18.79 6.62 5.56
N SER A 52 -20.11 6.36 5.57
CA SER A 52 -21.09 6.97 6.47
C SER A 52 -21.42 6.07 7.68
N ASP A 53 -21.52 4.76 7.47
CA ASP A 53 -21.76 3.76 8.52
C ASP A 53 -20.44 3.11 8.96
N VAL A 54 -19.77 3.74 9.92
CA VAL A 54 -18.54 3.21 10.51
C VAL A 54 -18.88 2.51 11.81
N ARG A 55 -18.94 1.18 11.77
CA ARG A 55 -19.03 0.34 12.96
C ARG A 55 -17.83 0.58 13.88
N GLN A 56 -18.04 0.38 15.17
CA GLN A 56 -17.07 0.66 16.24
C GLN A 56 -15.67 0.07 16.02
N PHE A 57 -15.54 -1.04 15.27
CA PHE A 57 -14.26 -1.75 15.08
C PHE A 57 -13.64 -1.59 13.69
N HIS A 58 -14.21 -0.78 12.80
CA HIS A 58 -13.61 -0.54 11.50
C HIS A 58 -12.43 0.42 11.60
N VAL A 59 -11.32 0.06 10.94
CA VAL A 59 -10.17 0.94 10.75
C VAL A 59 -10.27 1.62 9.40
N ILE A 60 -10.20 2.94 9.38
CA ILE A 60 -10.29 3.74 8.16
C ILE A 60 -8.91 3.91 7.51
N ARG A 61 -8.76 3.39 6.29
CA ARG A 61 -7.60 3.68 5.45
C ARG A 61 -7.85 4.97 4.67
N VAL A 62 -7.13 6.02 5.03
CA VAL A 62 -7.31 7.36 4.45
C VAL A 62 -6.53 7.48 3.14
N ASN A 63 -7.19 8.08 2.13
CA ASN A 63 -6.70 8.31 0.78
C ASN A 63 -6.28 7.03 0.06
N ASP A 64 -7.19 6.08 -0.07
CA ASP A 64 -6.92 4.88 -0.86
C ASP A 64 -6.67 5.24 -2.33
N GLY A 65 -5.42 5.11 -2.77
CA GLY A 65 -4.97 5.45 -4.12
C GLY A 65 -4.44 6.88 -4.28
N ASN A 66 -4.53 7.75 -3.26
CA ASN A 66 -3.97 9.12 -3.28
C ASN A 66 -2.94 9.29 -2.14
N ASP A 67 -2.19 10.39 -2.14
CA ASP A 67 -1.20 10.71 -1.12
C ASP A 67 -1.80 11.59 -0.02
N SER A 68 -1.68 11.16 1.24
CA SER A 68 -2.26 11.87 2.39
C SER A 68 -1.56 13.18 2.76
N ASN A 69 -0.35 13.43 2.24
CA ASN A 69 0.29 14.73 2.39
C ASN A 69 -0.26 15.78 1.42
N ILE A 70 -0.84 15.36 0.29
CA ILE A 70 -1.49 16.29 -0.63
C ILE A 70 -2.81 16.76 -0.04
N GLY A 71 -2.99 18.07 0.08
CA GLY A 71 -4.20 18.66 0.68
C GLY A 71 -4.45 18.25 2.13
N ARG A 72 -3.37 17.96 2.88
CA ARG A 72 -3.35 17.43 4.26
C ARG A 72 -4.38 18.07 5.20
N ASN A 73 -4.52 19.40 5.18
CA ASN A 73 -5.51 20.11 6.03
C ASN A 73 -6.95 19.67 5.76
N LYS A 74 -7.32 19.52 4.48
CA LYS A 74 -8.65 19.01 4.09
C LYS A 74 -8.79 17.55 4.51
N VAL A 75 -7.76 16.73 4.28
CA VAL A 75 -7.75 15.32 4.67
C VAL A 75 -8.01 15.18 6.18
N PHE A 76 -7.34 15.95 7.03
CA PHE A 76 -7.54 15.90 8.48
C PHE A 76 -8.92 16.36 8.90
N LYS A 77 -9.40 17.47 8.32
CA LYS A 77 -10.74 17.98 8.60
C LYS A 77 -11.81 16.93 8.31
N GLU A 78 -11.80 16.36 7.10
CA GLU A 78 -12.82 15.40 6.64
C GLU A 78 -12.75 14.04 7.35
N THR A 79 -11.57 13.65 7.85
CA THR A 79 -11.36 12.34 8.52
C THR A 79 -11.31 12.43 10.04
N SER A 80 -11.46 13.63 10.60
CA SER A 80 -11.47 13.89 12.05
C SER A 80 -12.49 13.05 12.81
N ARG A 81 -13.64 12.76 12.18
CA ARG A 81 -14.72 11.96 12.77
C ARG A 81 -14.39 10.47 12.95
N PHE A 82 -13.33 9.97 12.33
CA PHE A 82 -12.97 8.55 12.38
C PHE A 82 -11.96 8.30 13.50
N PRO A 83 -12.35 7.61 14.59
CA PRO A 83 -11.46 7.42 15.74
C PRO A 83 -10.30 6.47 15.43
N MET A 84 -10.53 5.47 14.57
CA MET A 84 -9.51 4.55 14.11
C MET A 84 -9.24 4.79 12.64
N LYS A 85 -8.10 5.39 12.34
CA LYS A 85 -7.68 5.71 10.98
C LYS A 85 -6.17 5.59 10.85
N PHE A 86 -5.70 5.30 9.64
CA PHE A 86 -4.30 5.46 9.28
C PHE A 86 -4.18 6.08 7.90
N PHE A 87 -3.06 6.73 7.67
CA PHE A 87 -2.76 7.46 6.45
C PHE A 87 -1.80 6.67 5.56
N ASN A 88 -1.92 6.82 4.25
CA ASN A 88 -0.88 6.35 3.33
C ASN A 88 -0.28 7.52 2.55
N THR A 89 1.04 7.52 2.46
CA THR A 89 1.82 8.56 1.78
C THR A 89 3.01 7.91 1.06
N SER A 90 3.50 8.61 0.04
CA SER A 90 4.81 8.43 -0.60
C SER A 90 5.74 9.61 -0.31
N ILE A 91 5.20 10.73 0.16
CA ILE A 91 5.95 11.90 0.60
C ILE A 91 6.49 11.64 2.03
N PRO A 92 7.80 11.78 2.28
CA PRO A 92 8.44 11.49 3.57
C PRO A 92 8.25 12.63 4.59
N GLU A 93 7.03 13.14 4.73
CA GLU A 93 6.64 14.08 5.79
C GLU A 93 5.66 13.38 6.74
N LEU A 94 6.16 12.81 7.83
CA LEU A 94 5.36 11.89 8.68
C LEU A 94 4.87 12.51 9.98
N GLU A 95 5.60 13.49 10.53
CA GLU A 95 5.36 14.00 11.89
C GLU A 95 4.04 14.78 12.01
N ALA A 96 3.52 15.32 10.91
CA ALA A 96 2.30 16.09 10.89
C ALA A 96 1.02 15.24 11.02
N PHE A 97 1.10 13.91 10.87
CA PHE A 97 -0.08 13.04 10.93
C PHE A 97 -0.53 12.76 12.36
N ASP A 98 -1.84 12.89 12.61
CA ASP A 98 -2.50 12.64 13.89
C ASP A 98 -2.76 11.15 14.21
N GLY A 99 -2.19 10.25 13.41
CA GLY A 99 -2.38 8.81 13.56
C GLY A 99 -1.32 7.99 12.82
N PRO A 100 -1.45 6.65 12.84
CA PRO A 100 -0.51 5.74 12.17
C PRO A 100 -0.37 6.05 10.67
N VAL A 101 0.85 5.87 10.14
CA VAL A 101 1.18 6.18 8.75
C VAL A 101 1.88 5.01 8.06
N VAL A 102 1.42 4.67 6.86
CA VAL A 102 2.12 3.81 5.91
C VAL A 102 2.91 4.68 4.95
N LEU A 103 4.23 4.51 4.90
CA LEU A 103 5.08 5.18 3.92
C LEU A 103 5.48 4.22 2.79
N THR A 104 5.22 4.62 1.55
CA THR A 104 5.85 3.99 0.39
C THR A 104 7.25 4.54 0.22
N ILE A 105 8.25 3.72 0.43
CA ILE A 105 9.64 4.21 0.56
C ILE A 105 10.39 4.32 -0.76
N ASN A 106 9.97 3.60 -1.80
CA ASN A 106 10.56 3.63 -3.14
C ASN A 106 9.49 3.94 -4.20
N PRO A 107 8.83 5.11 -4.16
CA PRO A 107 7.79 5.46 -5.11
C PRO A 107 8.36 5.75 -6.52
N SER A 108 7.54 5.54 -7.55
CA SER A 108 7.82 5.99 -8.93
C SER A 108 9.23 5.60 -9.41
N THR A 109 10.01 6.54 -9.93
CA THR A 109 11.37 6.37 -10.46
C THR A 109 12.39 5.86 -9.45
N MET A 110 12.07 5.87 -8.16
CA MET A 110 12.90 5.29 -7.10
C MET A 110 12.75 3.77 -6.99
N THR A 111 11.69 3.17 -7.55
CA THR A 111 11.29 1.77 -7.31
C THR A 111 12.44 0.78 -7.36
N ASP A 112 13.38 0.94 -8.28
CA ASP A 112 14.55 0.06 -8.45
C ASP A 112 15.89 0.73 -8.16
N LYS A 113 15.89 2.00 -7.71
CA LYS A 113 17.11 2.83 -7.63
C LYS A 113 17.45 3.29 -6.22
N SER A 114 16.46 3.62 -5.40
CA SER A 114 16.69 4.21 -4.08
C SER A 114 15.46 4.08 -3.18
N PHE A 115 15.60 4.46 -1.91
CA PHE A 115 14.49 4.50 -0.97
C PHE A 115 14.65 5.63 0.04
N HIS A 116 13.54 6.12 0.58
CA HIS A 116 13.54 7.06 1.69
C HIS A 116 14.05 6.37 2.97
N ARG A 117 15.05 6.97 3.61
CA ARG A 117 15.59 6.54 4.91
C ARG A 117 15.05 7.44 6.01
N ILE A 118 13.78 7.26 6.35
CA ILE A 118 13.07 8.07 7.35
C ILE A 118 12.48 7.22 8.46
N TRP A 119 12.32 7.81 9.64
CA TRP A 119 11.66 7.22 10.79
C TRP A 119 10.76 8.26 11.48
N ALA A 120 9.64 7.82 12.03
CA ALA A 120 8.76 8.63 12.87
C ALA A 120 8.01 7.73 13.88
N LYS A 121 7.59 8.27 15.04
CA LYS A 121 6.89 7.48 16.08
C LYS A 121 5.60 6.84 15.55
N ASN A 122 4.87 7.58 14.70
CA ASN A 122 3.63 7.15 14.06
C ASN A 122 3.83 6.31 12.79
N LEU A 123 5.07 6.02 12.38
CA LEU A 123 5.34 5.16 11.23
C LEU A 123 4.91 3.72 11.53
N MET A 124 3.82 3.29 10.90
CA MET A 124 3.17 2.01 11.15
C MET A 124 3.97 0.86 10.55
N PHE A 125 4.26 0.97 9.27
CA PHE A 125 5.17 0.12 8.52
C PHE A 125 5.61 0.84 7.25
N VAL A 126 6.63 0.32 6.58
CA VAL A 126 7.01 0.78 5.25
C VAL A 126 6.51 -0.17 4.17
N ARG A 127 5.93 0.39 3.12
CA ARG A 127 5.56 -0.32 1.90
C ARG A 127 6.72 -0.23 0.92
N PHE A 128 7.26 -1.38 0.54
CA PHE A 128 8.27 -1.47 -0.52
C PHE A 128 7.62 -1.98 -1.82
N ARG A 129 7.74 -1.23 -2.91
CA ARG A 129 7.34 -1.67 -4.25
C ARG A 129 8.38 -2.68 -4.75
N ALA A 130 7.99 -3.94 -4.83
CA ALA A 130 8.88 -5.06 -5.14
C ALA A 130 8.75 -5.52 -6.60
N ASN A 131 9.90 -5.86 -7.19
CA ASN A 131 10.04 -6.40 -8.53
C ASN A 131 11.05 -7.55 -8.52
N ALA A 132 11.04 -8.40 -9.55
CA ALA A 132 12.01 -9.49 -9.61
C ALA A 132 13.48 -9.03 -9.73
N TRP A 133 13.73 -7.78 -10.12
CA TRP A 133 15.08 -7.22 -10.31
C TRP A 133 15.55 -6.24 -9.24
N ASN A 134 14.74 -5.94 -8.21
CA ASN A 134 15.12 -4.98 -7.16
C ASN A 134 15.41 -5.63 -5.80
N LEU A 135 15.75 -6.93 -5.79
CA LEU A 135 16.03 -7.69 -4.57
C LEU A 135 17.18 -7.10 -3.75
N SER A 136 18.26 -6.64 -4.39
CA SER A 136 19.39 -6.02 -3.69
C SER A 136 18.96 -4.76 -2.92
N LEU A 137 18.12 -3.92 -3.53
CA LEU A 137 17.54 -2.75 -2.87
C LEU A 137 16.62 -3.17 -1.71
N ALA A 138 15.83 -4.23 -1.91
CA ALA A 138 14.98 -4.78 -0.84
C ALA A 138 15.80 -5.27 0.36
N GLN A 139 16.97 -5.87 0.13
CA GLN A 139 17.88 -6.29 1.21
C GLN A 139 18.39 -5.08 2.02
N GLU A 140 18.80 -4.00 1.37
CA GLU A 140 19.21 -2.75 2.05
C GLU A 140 18.06 -2.14 2.87
N VAL A 141 16.85 -2.11 2.29
CA VAL A 141 15.63 -1.64 2.96
C VAL A 141 15.35 -2.46 4.21
N VAL A 142 15.39 -3.79 4.10
CA VAL A 142 15.12 -4.68 5.22
C VAL A 142 16.15 -4.48 6.32
N GLN A 143 17.45 -4.39 5.99
CA GLN A 143 18.48 -4.08 6.99
C GLN A 143 18.21 -2.76 7.72
N TYR A 144 17.89 -1.70 6.98
CA TYR A 144 17.67 -0.37 7.56
C TYR A 144 16.45 -0.32 8.50
N TYR A 145 15.32 -0.88 8.07
CA TYR A 145 14.05 -0.79 8.78
C TYR A 145 13.86 -1.87 9.85
N ALA A 146 14.35 -3.10 9.63
CA ALA A 146 14.28 -4.17 10.61
C ALA A 146 15.09 -3.84 11.87
N TYR A 147 16.27 -3.21 11.72
CA TYR A 147 17.07 -2.73 12.86
C TYR A 147 16.28 -1.75 13.75
N ARG A 148 15.40 -0.96 13.13
CA ARG A 148 14.52 0.02 13.79
C ARG A 148 13.19 -0.58 14.24
N LYS A 149 13.02 -1.90 14.12
CA LYS A 149 11.78 -2.62 14.46
C LYS A 149 10.56 -2.08 13.70
N VAL A 150 10.77 -1.63 12.46
CA VAL A 150 9.70 -1.18 11.56
C VAL A 150 9.42 -2.31 10.57
N PRO A 151 8.18 -2.83 10.51
CA PRO A 151 7.80 -3.84 9.53
C PRO A 151 7.94 -3.34 8.09
N ILE A 152 8.31 -4.24 7.19
CA ILE A 152 8.44 -4.02 5.76
C ILE A 152 7.39 -4.86 5.04
N VAL A 153 6.47 -4.21 4.34
CA VAL A 153 5.43 -4.86 3.54
C VAL A 153 5.77 -4.75 2.06
N MET A 154 6.20 -5.87 1.48
CA MET A 154 6.51 -6.04 0.07
C MET A 154 5.22 -6.02 -0.74
N THR A 155 5.09 -5.08 -1.68
CA THR A 155 3.97 -4.97 -2.62
C THR A 155 4.50 -5.17 -4.02
N PHE A 156 4.19 -6.30 -4.63
CA PHE A 156 4.69 -6.63 -5.96
C PHE A 156 3.96 -5.83 -7.03
N MET A 157 4.72 -5.25 -7.95
CA MET A 157 4.17 -4.37 -8.98
C MET A 157 3.36 -5.15 -10.04
N ALA A 158 2.33 -4.49 -10.54
CA ALA A 158 1.59 -4.87 -11.74
C ALA A 158 1.95 -3.89 -12.87
N TYR A 159 2.29 -4.41 -14.04
CA TYR A 159 2.72 -3.61 -15.20
C TYR A 159 1.63 -3.56 -16.26
N HIS A 160 1.19 -2.36 -16.60
CA HIS A 160 0.11 -2.16 -17.57
C HIS A 160 0.60 -1.68 -18.93
N ASN A 161 1.54 -0.73 -18.95
CA ASN A 161 2.03 -0.06 -20.16
C ASN A 161 3.56 -0.25 -20.35
N ASP A 162 4.23 -0.91 -19.40
CA ASP A 162 5.69 -0.87 -19.23
C ASP A 162 6.41 -2.20 -19.43
N ASN A 163 7.68 -2.05 -19.83
CA ASN A 163 8.60 -3.09 -20.23
C ASN A 163 9.26 -3.76 -19.02
N ILE A 164 8.69 -4.86 -18.55
CA ILE A 164 9.43 -5.85 -17.76
C ILE A 164 10.74 -6.15 -18.50
N PRO A 165 11.92 -6.00 -17.88
CA PRO A 165 13.16 -6.22 -18.61
C PRO A 165 13.20 -7.67 -19.11
N ILE A 166 13.74 -7.88 -20.31
CA ILE A 166 13.66 -9.16 -21.04
C ILE A 166 14.06 -10.36 -20.16
N ASN A 167 15.11 -10.20 -19.36
CA ASN A 167 15.66 -11.21 -18.46
C ASN A 167 14.73 -11.63 -17.30
N TYR A 168 13.63 -10.90 -17.06
CA TYR A 168 12.69 -11.13 -15.97
C TYR A 168 11.28 -11.42 -16.48
N THR A 169 11.04 -11.46 -17.79
CA THR A 169 9.70 -11.70 -18.38
C THR A 169 9.08 -13.00 -17.90
N ASN A 170 9.87 -14.06 -17.71
CA ASN A 170 9.45 -15.35 -17.17
C ASN A 170 8.98 -15.31 -15.71
N TYR A 171 9.25 -14.23 -14.98
CA TYR A 171 8.77 -14.00 -13.61
C TYR A 171 7.41 -13.32 -13.56
N TYR A 172 6.82 -13.00 -14.71
CA TYR A 172 5.53 -12.35 -14.80
C TYR A 172 4.59 -13.14 -15.71
N THR A 173 3.31 -13.11 -15.34
CA THR A 173 2.23 -13.70 -16.11
C THR A 173 1.22 -12.63 -16.48
N TYR A 174 0.70 -12.71 -17.69
CA TYR A 174 -0.32 -11.79 -18.16
C TYR A 174 -1.68 -12.10 -17.53
N ARG A 175 -2.36 -11.06 -17.06
CA ARG A 175 -3.69 -11.14 -16.45
C ARG A 175 -4.62 -10.15 -17.11
N LYS A 176 -5.88 -10.55 -17.23
CA LYS A 176 -6.97 -9.68 -17.66
C LYS A 176 -8.10 -9.76 -16.65
N ARG A 177 -8.46 -8.62 -16.04
CA ARG A 177 -9.66 -8.46 -15.21
C ARG A 177 -10.61 -7.51 -15.91
N THR A 178 -11.67 -8.05 -16.51
CA THR A 178 -12.76 -7.34 -17.20
C THR A 178 -12.29 -6.27 -18.19
N LEU A 179 -11.85 -5.10 -17.70
CA LEU A 179 -11.40 -3.94 -18.48
C LEU A 179 -9.88 -3.69 -18.42
N ASN A 180 -9.17 -4.25 -17.43
CA ASN A 180 -7.77 -3.97 -17.18
C ASN A 180 -6.90 -5.20 -17.43
N SER A 181 -5.94 -5.05 -18.33
CA SER A 181 -4.89 -6.04 -18.55
C SER A 181 -3.58 -5.57 -17.94
N TYR A 182 -2.82 -6.51 -17.38
CA TYR A 182 -1.55 -6.23 -16.73
C TYR A 182 -0.71 -7.49 -16.57
N TRP A 183 0.60 -7.31 -16.50
CA TRP A 183 1.54 -8.34 -16.09
C TRP A 183 1.69 -8.32 -14.58
N ALA A 184 1.53 -9.48 -13.94
CA ALA A 184 1.70 -9.65 -12.50
C ALA A 184 2.77 -10.69 -12.22
N ILE A 185 3.45 -10.58 -11.08
CA ILE A 185 4.44 -11.57 -10.68
C ILE A 185 3.83 -12.98 -10.61
N THR A 186 4.56 -14.00 -11.05
CA THR A 186 4.16 -15.41 -10.86
C THR A 186 4.33 -15.84 -9.41
N THR A 187 3.58 -16.84 -8.97
CA THR A 187 3.73 -17.40 -7.61
C THR A 187 5.12 -17.98 -7.40
N HIS A 188 5.74 -18.55 -8.44
CA HIS A 188 7.12 -19.05 -8.37
C HIS A 188 8.12 -17.92 -8.09
N ALA A 189 8.05 -16.83 -8.86
CA ALA A 189 8.94 -15.68 -8.68
C ALA A 189 8.72 -15.00 -7.32
N TRP A 190 7.46 -14.87 -6.89
CA TRP A 190 7.12 -14.37 -5.57
C TRP A 190 7.74 -15.21 -4.45
N ARG A 191 7.60 -16.55 -4.51
CA ARG A 191 8.20 -17.47 -3.52
C ARG A 191 9.71 -17.28 -3.46
N LYS A 192 10.38 -17.33 -4.61
CA LYS A 192 11.83 -17.15 -4.69
C LYS A 192 12.29 -15.82 -4.08
N PHE A 193 11.54 -14.75 -4.29
CA PHE A 193 11.85 -13.44 -3.70
C PHE A 193 11.67 -13.46 -2.18
N MET A 194 10.54 -13.98 -1.69
CA MET A 194 10.21 -14.04 -0.25
C MET A 194 11.07 -15.04 0.53
N GLU A 195 11.55 -16.12 -0.11
CA GLU A 195 12.46 -17.12 0.47
C GLU A 195 13.78 -16.51 0.93
N THR A 196 14.19 -15.37 0.37
CA THR A 196 15.39 -14.61 0.79
C THR A 196 15.43 -14.34 2.29
N TRP A 197 14.27 -14.21 2.94
CA TRP A 197 14.19 -13.89 4.37
C TRP A 197 13.87 -15.08 5.27
N GLN A 198 13.50 -16.24 4.72
CA GLN A 198 13.15 -17.40 5.53
C GLN A 198 14.36 -17.89 6.33
N GLY A 199 14.19 -18.08 7.64
CA GLY A 199 15.27 -18.44 8.56
C GLY A 199 16.26 -17.33 8.86
N SER A 200 16.09 -16.12 8.30
CA SER A 200 16.95 -14.98 8.60
C SER A 200 16.53 -14.29 9.91
N PRO A 201 17.45 -13.58 10.61
CA PRO A 201 17.09 -12.77 11.78
C PRO A 201 16.02 -11.70 11.51
N ASN A 202 15.83 -11.35 10.24
CA ASN A 202 14.89 -10.32 9.79
C ASN A 202 13.54 -10.88 9.33
N GLU A 203 13.35 -12.20 9.31
CA GLU A 203 12.12 -12.86 8.82
C GLU A 203 10.86 -12.25 9.43
N LYS A 204 10.85 -12.06 10.75
CA LYS A 204 9.72 -11.51 11.50
C LYS A 204 9.34 -10.07 11.13
N TRP A 205 10.16 -9.36 10.35
CA TRP A 205 9.90 -7.98 9.96
C TRP A 205 9.43 -7.87 8.51
N VAL A 206 9.46 -8.94 7.72
CA VAL A 206 9.18 -8.90 6.28
C VAL A 206 7.89 -9.64 5.96
N TYR A 207 6.96 -8.94 5.32
CA TYR A 207 5.65 -9.46 4.95
C TYR A 207 5.33 -9.15 3.49
N SER A 208 4.47 -9.94 2.85
CA SER A 208 3.88 -9.60 1.55
C SER A 208 2.54 -8.89 1.77
N CYS A 209 2.22 -7.89 0.95
CA CYS A 209 0.83 -7.50 0.72
C CYS A 209 0.15 -8.68 -0.01
N GLY A 210 -1.01 -9.12 0.46
CA GLY A 210 -1.54 -10.43 0.06
C GLY A 210 -0.79 -11.59 0.73
N LYS A 211 -1.48 -12.73 0.93
CA LYS A 211 -0.87 -13.90 1.59
C LYS A 211 0.10 -14.64 0.68
N ILE A 212 -0.30 -14.76 -0.58
CA ILE A 212 0.46 -15.33 -1.70
C ILE A 212 0.13 -14.43 -2.89
N GLU A 213 1.12 -14.09 -3.70
CA GLU A 213 0.92 -13.37 -4.97
C GLU A 213 1.05 -14.33 -6.16
N GLY A 214 0.60 -13.87 -7.33
CA GLY A 214 0.60 -14.69 -8.54
C GLY A 214 -0.60 -15.63 -8.61
N GLU A 215 -0.47 -16.71 -9.38
CA GLU A 215 -1.54 -17.58 -9.89
C GLU A 215 -2.31 -18.28 -8.77
N LEU A 216 -1.62 -18.63 -7.70
CA LEU A 216 -2.19 -19.27 -6.51
C LEU A 216 -2.59 -18.27 -5.44
N GLY A 217 -2.39 -16.98 -5.72
CA GLY A 217 -2.47 -15.90 -4.77
C GLY A 217 -3.84 -15.26 -4.61
N THR A 218 -3.96 -14.49 -3.53
CA THR A 218 -5.08 -13.57 -3.33
C THR A 218 -4.58 -12.29 -2.71
N THR A 219 -4.98 -11.18 -3.34
CA THR A 219 -4.63 -9.82 -2.91
C THR A 219 -5.63 -9.26 -1.90
N SER A 220 -6.61 -10.05 -1.45
CA SER A 220 -7.63 -9.58 -0.50
C SER A 220 -7.02 -9.38 0.89
N CYS A 221 -7.24 -8.19 1.45
CA CYS A 221 -6.65 -7.76 2.72
C CYS A 221 -7.05 -8.65 3.90
N ARG A 222 -8.21 -9.31 3.83
CA ARG A 222 -8.69 -10.23 4.88
C ARG A 222 -7.76 -11.43 5.12
N PHE A 223 -6.90 -11.74 4.16
CA PHE A 223 -5.99 -12.89 4.26
C PHE A 223 -4.58 -12.54 4.72
N CYS A 224 -4.09 -11.32 4.48
CA CYS A 224 -2.77 -10.91 4.99
C CYS A 224 -2.85 -10.23 6.36
N GLY A 225 -3.90 -9.46 6.65
CA GLY A 225 -4.10 -8.81 7.94
C GLY A 225 -3.06 -7.75 8.35
N ASN A 226 -2.00 -7.52 7.55
CA ASN A 226 -0.88 -6.65 7.91
C ASN A 226 -1.33 -5.25 8.35
N CYS A 227 -2.22 -4.60 7.61
CA CYS A 227 -2.63 -3.24 7.94
C CYS A 227 -3.36 -3.13 9.28
N LEU A 228 -4.22 -4.11 9.62
CA LEU A 228 -4.89 -4.12 10.93
C LEU A 228 -3.90 -4.42 12.05
N ARG A 229 -3.07 -5.46 11.89
CA ARG A 229 -2.07 -5.86 12.89
C ARG A 229 -1.17 -4.69 13.24
N GLU A 230 -0.59 -4.05 12.22
CA GLU A 230 0.34 -2.95 12.45
C GLU A 230 -0.36 -1.66 12.91
N HIS A 231 -1.62 -1.43 12.53
CA HIS A 231 -2.40 -0.31 13.07
C HIS A 231 -2.52 -0.43 14.58
N PHE A 232 -2.99 -1.57 15.09
CA PHE A 232 -3.16 -1.74 16.54
C PHE A 232 -1.82 -1.75 17.28
N ALA A 233 -0.79 -2.41 16.76
CA ALA A 233 0.55 -2.37 17.35
C ALA A 233 1.13 -0.93 17.40
N THR A 234 0.83 -0.11 16.40
CA THR A 234 1.27 1.30 16.37
C THR A 234 0.46 2.15 17.33
N MET A 235 -0.85 1.94 17.43
CA MET A 235 -1.69 2.63 18.41
C MET A 235 -1.24 2.33 19.85
N GLU A 236 -0.94 1.07 20.17
CA GLU A 236 -0.36 0.68 21.47
C GLU A 236 0.96 1.41 21.73
N ARG A 237 1.86 1.47 20.74
CA ARG A 237 3.13 2.21 20.81
C ARG A 237 2.97 3.73 20.96
N LEU A 238 1.90 4.30 20.44
CA LEU A 238 1.65 5.75 20.54
C LEU A 238 1.13 6.15 21.92
N ILE A 239 0.38 5.25 22.59
CA ILE A 239 -0.17 5.44 23.93
C ILE A 239 0.86 5.14 25.03
N SER A 240 1.80 4.23 24.78
CA SER A 240 2.98 3.99 25.64
C SER A 240 4.02 5.12 25.55
#